data_AF-A0A849Y598-F1
#
_entry.id   AF-A0A849Y598-F1
#
_cell.length_a   1.000
_cell.length_b   1.000
_cell.length_c   1.000
_cell.angle_alpha   90.00
_cell.angle_beta   90.00
_cell.angle_gamma   90.00
#
_symmetry.space_group_name_H-M   'P 1'
#
loop_
_entity.id
_entity.type
_entity.pdbx_description
1 polymer ?
#
loop_
_entity_poly.entity_id
_entity_poly.type
_entity_poly.pdbx_seq_one_letter_code
_entity_poly.pdbx_strand_id
1 'polypeptide(L)'
;MPRRCPRPPSSRRYVLRFCGEGPAPRADVARIEAHHEIAVVDISPPRLLLVQARACRLRTVLRRLPGWVMSEERAVPRPPRPMRRPKTSR
;
A
#
# COMPACT_ATOMS: atom_id res chain seq x y z
N MET A 1 -26.84 -10.55 -2.65
CA MET A 1 -26.36 -9.78 -3.82
C MET A 1 -24.86 -9.51 -3.68
N PRO A 2 -23.96 -10.10 -4.49
CA PRO A 2 -22.55 -9.73 -4.44
C PRO A 2 -22.40 -8.35 -5.08
N ARG A 3 -21.85 -7.40 -4.33
CA ARG A 3 -21.57 -6.04 -4.79
C ARG A 3 -20.67 -6.11 -6.02
N ARG A 4 -21.25 -5.95 -7.20
CA ARG A 4 -20.51 -5.81 -8.46
C ARG A 4 -19.62 -4.59 -8.33
N CYS A 5 -18.32 -4.78 -8.49
CA CYS A 5 -17.39 -3.67 -8.51
C CYS A 5 -17.63 -2.87 -9.80
N PRO A 6 -17.93 -1.57 -9.69
CA PRO A 6 -18.10 -0.74 -10.87
C PRO A 6 -16.81 -0.75 -11.68
N ARG A 7 -16.91 -0.96 -13.00
CA ARG A 7 -15.79 -0.80 -13.94
C ARG A 7 -15.53 0.69 -14.12
N PRO A 8 -14.34 1.18 -13.74
CA PRO A 8 -13.51 1.95 -14.67
C PRO A 8 -12.01 1.57 -14.62
N PRO A 9 -11.16 2.06 -15.56
CA PRO A 9 -9.79 1.61 -15.72
C PRO A 9 -8.86 2.44 -14.86
N SER A 10 -8.44 1.94 -13.70
CA SER A 10 -7.18 2.35 -13.06
C SER A 10 -6.96 1.50 -11.82
N SER A 11 -6.06 0.53 -11.92
CA SER A 11 -5.44 -0.04 -10.73
C SER A 11 -4.79 1.10 -9.94
N ARG A 12 -5.09 1.20 -8.65
CA ARG A 12 -4.49 2.20 -7.75
C ARG A 12 -3.43 1.53 -6.88
N ARG A 13 -2.51 2.33 -6.34
CA ARG A 13 -1.52 1.87 -5.39
C ARG A 13 -2.08 1.89 -3.98
N TYR A 14 -1.83 0.81 -3.26
CA TYR A 14 -2.28 0.56 -1.90
C TYR A 14 -1.09 0.10 -1.07
N VAL A 15 -1.01 0.63 0.13
CA VAL A 15 -0.08 0.17 1.16
C VAL A 15 -0.80 -0.88 1.99
N LEU A 16 -0.28 -2.10 1.98
CA LEU A 16 -0.66 -3.16 2.90
C LEU A 16 0.26 -3.12 4.11
N ARG A 17 -0.33 -3.06 5.29
CA ARG A 17 0.39 -3.08 6.56
C ARG A 17 -0.03 -4.29 7.37
N PHE A 18 0.93 -5.10 7.77
CA PHE A 18 0.72 -6.18 8.72
C PHE A 18 0.68 -5.62 10.16
N CYS A 19 -0.49 -5.71 10.78
CA CYS A 19 -0.79 -5.30 12.15
C CYS A 19 -0.75 -6.47 13.15
N GLY A 20 -0.37 -7.68 12.71
CA GLY A 20 -0.15 -8.80 13.62
C GLY A 20 1.11 -8.64 14.48
N GLU A 21 1.31 -9.58 15.39
CA GLU A 21 2.52 -9.65 16.20
C GLU A 21 3.69 -10.18 15.35
N GLY A 22 4.87 -9.56 15.48
CA GLY A 22 6.05 -9.94 14.70
C GLY A 22 6.09 -9.45 13.22
N PRO A 23 7.04 -9.95 12.41
CA PRO A 23 7.18 -9.60 11.00
C PRO A 23 6.04 -10.20 10.14
N ALA A 24 5.81 -9.61 8.97
CA ALA A 24 4.84 -10.13 8.02
C ALA A 24 5.17 -11.59 7.63
N PRO A 25 4.21 -12.53 7.71
CA PRO A 25 4.45 -13.92 7.33
C PRO A 25 4.84 -14.00 5.84
N ARG A 26 5.97 -14.63 5.52
CA ARG A 26 6.40 -14.84 4.12
C ARG A 26 5.34 -15.57 3.29
N ALA A 27 4.58 -16.47 3.92
CA ALA A 27 3.47 -17.18 3.29
C ALA A 27 2.35 -16.23 2.81
N ASP A 28 2.06 -15.16 3.57
CA ASP A 28 1.05 -14.18 3.19
C ASP A 28 1.55 -13.31 2.05
N VAL A 29 2.83 -12.90 2.09
CA VAL A 29 3.46 -12.14 1.01
C VAL A 29 3.43 -12.95 -0.29
N ALA A 30 3.83 -14.22 -0.25
CA ALA A 30 3.80 -15.11 -1.42
C ALA A 30 2.38 -15.30 -1.97
N ARG A 31 1.35 -15.36 -1.12
CA ARG A 31 -0.06 -15.41 -1.55
C ARG A 31 -0.51 -14.15 -2.27
N ILE A 32 -0.05 -12.98 -1.80
CA ILE A 32 -0.36 -11.69 -2.43
C ILE A 32 0.36 -11.59 -3.79
N GLU A 33 1.61 -12.02 -3.85
CA GLU A 33 2.43 -12.02 -5.07
C GLU A 33 1.94 -13.01 -6.12
N ALA A 34 1.40 -14.17 -5.71
CA ALA A 34 0.84 -15.17 -6.62
C ALA A 34 -0.46 -14.73 -7.31
N HIS A 35 -1.09 -13.62 -6.89
CA HIS A 35 -2.32 -13.13 -7.49
C HIS A 35 -2.05 -12.28 -8.74
N HIS A 36 -2.43 -12.78 -9.93
CA HIS A 36 -2.25 -12.05 -11.20
C HIS A 36 -2.92 -10.66 -11.26
N GLU A 37 -3.95 -10.41 -10.44
CA GLU A 37 -4.66 -9.12 -10.37
C GLU A 37 -4.01 -8.11 -9.39
N ILE A 38 -2.89 -8.48 -8.75
CA ILE A 38 -2.15 -7.67 -7.77
C ILE A 38 -0.68 -7.62 -8.19
N ALA A 39 -0.18 -6.44 -8.52
CA ALA A 39 1.23 -6.24 -8.78
C ALA A 39 1.91 -5.71 -7.51
N VAL A 40 2.90 -6.42 -6.97
CA VAL A 40 3.73 -5.89 -5.89
C VAL A 40 4.68 -4.86 -6.48
N VAL A 41 4.56 -3.60 -6.04
CA VAL A 41 5.37 -2.48 -6.53
C VAL A 41 6.62 -2.32 -5.66
N ASP A 42 6.46 -2.44 -4.35
CA ASP A 42 7.55 -2.34 -3.39
C ASP A 42 7.29 -3.23 -2.18
N ILE A 43 8.38 -3.73 -1.60
CA ILE A 43 8.35 -4.49 -0.36
C ILE A 43 9.19 -3.68 0.62
N SER A 44 8.55 -3.16 1.67
CA SER A 44 9.18 -2.41 2.74
C SER A 44 9.15 -3.25 4.03
N PRO A 45 10.17 -4.12 4.25
CA PRO A 45 10.24 -4.95 5.44
C PRO A 45 10.26 -4.08 6.71
N PRO A 46 9.72 -4.56 7.84
CA PRO A 46 9.26 -5.93 8.09
C PRO A 46 7.75 -6.16 7.93
N ARG A 47 6.95 -5.13 7.60
CA ARG A 47 5.47 -5.19 7.72
C ARG A 47 4.70 -4.45 6.62
N LEU A 48 5.38 -3.80 5.68
CA LEU A 48 4.74 -2.96 4.67
C LEU A 48 4.96 -3.54 3.27
N LEU A 49 3.89 -3.56 2.47
CA LEU A 49 3.93 -3.88 1.05
C LEU A 49 3.21 -2.77 0.29
N LEU A 50 3.82 -2.26 -0.76
CA LEU A 50 3.14 -1.41 -1.73
C LEU A 50 2.67 -2.30 -2.88
N VAL A 51 1.38 -2.32 -3.13
CA VAL A 51 0.77 -3.12 -4.20
C VAL A 51 -0.09 -2.26 -5.09
N GLN A 52 -0.12 -2.55 -6.38
CA GLN A 52 -1.01 -1.97 -7.35
C GLN A 52 -2.09 -2.99 -7.69
N ALA A 53 -3.34 -2.65 -7.35
CA ALA A 53 -4.46 -3.55 -7.51
C ALA A 53 -5.78 -2.80 -7.65
N ARG A 54 -6.86 -3.53 -7.93
CA ARG A 54 -8.23 -3.01 -7.76
C ARG A 54 -8.65 -3.13 -6.30
N ALA A 55 -9.13 -2.05 -5.69
CA ALA A 55 -9.55 -1.99 -4.29
C ALA A 55 -10.45 -3.17 -3.86
N CYS A 56 -11.41 -3.52 -4.72
CA CYS A 56 -12.31 -4.63 -4.48
C CYS A 56 -11.62 -6.01 -4.40
N ARG A 57 -10.70 -6.26 -5.34
CA ARG A 57 -9.96 -7.53 -5.40
C ARG A 57 -9.01 -7.63 -4.23
N LEU A 58 -8.30 -6.55 -3.95
CA LEU A 58 -7.41 -6.44 -2.81
C LEU A 58 -8.17 -6.70 -1.50
N ARG A 59 -9.32 -6.04 -1.27
CA ARG A 59 -10.18 -6.31 -0.10
C ARG A 59 -10.61 -7.78 0.00
N THR A 60 -10.91 -8.43 -1.12
CA THR A 60 -11.34 -9.84 -1.12
C THR A 60 -10.20 -10.76 -0.70
N VAL A 61 -8.97 -10.50 -1.14
CA VAL A 61 -7.77 -11.24 -0.74
C VAL A 61 -7.48 -11.00 0.75
N LEU A 62 -7.50 -9.75 1.19
CA LEU A 62 -7.21 -9.39 2.59
C LEU A 62 -8.23 -9.94 3.58
N ARG A 63 -9.49 -10.18 3.17
CA ARG A 63 -10.47 -10.88 4.03
C ARG A 63 -10.03 -12.29 4.44
N ARG A 64 -9.11 -12.90 3.68
CA ARG A 64 -8.54 -14.24 3.97
C ARG A 64 -7.21 -14.17 4.71
N LEU A 65 -6.65 -12.97 4.89
CA LEU A 65 -5.35 -12.71 5.52
C LEU A 65 -5.58 -11.84 6.77
N PRO A 66 -5.96 -12.45 7.90
CA PRO A 66 -6.17 -11.70 9.14
C PRO A 66 -4.89 -10.98 9.55
N GLY A 67 -5.04 -9.77 10.11
CA GLY A 67 -3.90 -8.94 10.51
C GLY A 67 -3.37 -8.01 9.43
N TRP A 68 -3.84 -8.09 8.18
CA TRP A 68 -3.45 -7.15 7.13
C TRP A 68 -4.46 -6.01 6.97
N VAL A 69 -3.95 -4.78 6.95
CA VAL A 69 -4.72 -3.55 6.75
C VAL A 69 -4.32 -2.90 5.43
N MET A 70 -5.32 -2.55 4.61
CA MET A 70 -5.15 -1.80 3.36
C MET A 70 -5.37 -0.31 3.59
N SER A 71 -4.42 0.49 3.13
CA SER A 71 -4.53 1.94 3.01
C SER A 71 -4.26 2.36 1.57
N GLU A 72 -5.00 3.32 1.03
CA GLU A 72 -4.68 3.91 -0.28
C GLU A 72 -3.39 4.73 -0.18
N GLU A 73 -2.47 4.56 -1.14
CA GLU A 73 -1.27 5.39 -1.19
C GLU A 73 -1.70 6.84 -1.44
N ARG A 74 -1.35 7.73 -0.51
CA ARG A 74 -1.56 9.17 -0.66
C ARG A 74 -0.20 9.83 -0.82
N ALA A 75 0.00 10.51 -1.94
CA ALA A 75 1.09 11.46 -2.06
C ALA A 75 0.78 12.65 -1.15
N VAL A 76 1.49 12.75 -0.02
CA VAL A 76 1.45 13.98 0.80
C VAL A 76 2.50 14.92 0.21
N PRO A 77 2.09 16.10 -0.30
CA PRO A 77 3.06 17.09 -0.75
C PRO A 77 3.95 17.49 0.43
N ARG A 78 5.26 17.38 0.27
CA ARG A 78 6.20 17.89 1.28
C ARG A 78 6.07 19.43 1.34
N PRO A 79 5.99 20.03 2.53
CA PRO A 79 6.04 21.48 2.65
C PRO A 79 7.38 22.00 2.10
N PRO A 80 7.41 23.18 1.46
CA PRO A 80 8.65 23.75 0.93
C PRO A 80 9.67 23.93 2.07
N ARG A 81 10.93 23.51 1.84
CA ARG A 81 11.99 23.69 2.84
C ARG A 81 12.19 25.19 3.10
N PRO A 82 12.38 25.62 4.35
CA PRO A 82 12.68 27.01 4.65
C PRO A 82 14.00 27.40 3.98
N MET A 83 13.92 28.35 3.05
CA MET A 83 15.08 28.94 2.39
C MET A 83 15.83 29.77 3.43
N ARG A 84 16.98 29.27 3.91
CA ARG A 84 17.83 30.03 4.84
C ARG A 84 18.30 31.29 4.10
N ARG A 85 17.83 32.47 4.53
CA ARG A 85 18.34 33.76 4.03
C ARG A 85 19.85 33.81 4.29
N PRO A 86 20.68 34.20 3.32
CA PRO A 86 22.09 34.40 3.58
C PRO A 86 22.24 35.50 4.64
N LYS A 87 23.00 35.20 5.70
CA LYS A 87 23.42 36.19 6.71
C LYS A 87 24.39 37.14 6.01
N THR A 88 23.92 38.32 5.64
CA THR A 88 24.80 39.44 5.31
C THR A 88 25.44 39.91 6.62
N SER A 89 26.65 39.46 6.90
CA SER A 89 27.51 40.13 7.88
C SER A 89 28.00 41.44 7.27
N ARG A 90 27.78 42.54 7.99
CA ARG A 90 28.39 43.86 7.75
C ARG A 90 29.29 44.17 8.93
#